data_AF-A0A928JSU5-F1
#
_entry.id   AF-A0A928JSU5-F1
#
_cell.length_a   1.000
_cell.length_b   1.000
_cell.length_c   1.000
_cell.angle_alpha   90.00
_cell.angle_beta   90.00
_cell.angle_gamma   90.00
#
_symmetry.space_group_name_H-M   'P 1'
#
loop_
_entity.id
_entity.type
_entity.pdbx_description
1 polymer ?
#
loop_
_entity_poly.entity_id
_entity_poly.type
_entity_poly.pdbx_seq_one_letter_code
_entity_poly.pdbx_strand_id
1 'polypeptide(L)'
;MFCSKCSAQIPDNSKFCGVCGAPIQTTYGQTSYTPPVAKEYTLAEEKESLDNFARFFKYERLAWKIEGIVILVLSCLFAGLGFIFFMAATAEEFFASVGAIYMLYGLLFLPVAIVNLKMVSRAEHYMNIVYTDAAAVEERAGNVGMIVLAAFFNSIALIFIIINFVRSKTEKDVLKSAKNRQEEFRRNNNM
;
A
#
# COMPACT_ATOMS: atom_id res chain seq x y z
N MET A 1 -15.10 -44.95 13.92
CA MET A 1 -16.02 -44.84 15.10
C MET A 1 -17.36 -44.23 14.69
N PHE A 2 -18.43 -44.25 15.51
CA PHE A 2 -19.72 -43.60 15.17
C PHE A 2 -19.96 -42.33 15.99
N CYS A 3 -20.60 -41.33 15.39
CA CYS A 3 -20.94 -40.09 16.06
C CYS A 3 -22.04 -40.30 17.11
N SER A 4 -21.81 -39.87 18.35
CA SER A 4 -22.82 -39.93 19.42
C SER A 4 -24.06 -39.07 19.16
N LYS A 5 -23.97 -38.08 18.25
CA LYS A 5 -25.06 -37.12 17.97
C LYS A 5 -25.92 -37.50 16.76
N CYS A 6 -25.31 -38.01 15.69
CA CYS A 6 -26.00 -38.29 14.43
C CYS A 6 -25.81 -39.72 13.92
N SER A 7 -25.10 -40.57 14.66
CA SER A 7 -24.83 -41.96 14.33
C SER A 7 -24.11 -42.20 13.00
N ALA A 8 -23.61 -41.14 12.35
CA ALA A 8 -22.82 -41.26 11.12
C ALA A 8 -21.46 -41.91 11.42
N GLN A 9 -20.97 -42.69 10.45
CA GLN A 9 -19.63 -43.28 10.53
C GLN A 9 -18.58 -42.17 10.38
N ILE A 10 -17.62 -42.18 11.29
CA ILE A 10 -16.55 -41.19 11.37
C ILE A 10 -15.25 -41.85 10.91
N PRO A 11 -14.54 -41.27 9.92
CA PRO A 11 -13.23 -41.72 9.49
C PRO A 11 -12.19 -41.54 10.60
N ASP A 12 -11.24 -42.47 10.67
CA ASP A 12 -10.18 -42.46 11.67
C ASP A 12 -9.31 -41.19 11.54
N ASN A 13 -8.89 -40.61 12.66
CA ASN A 13 -8.16 -39.33 12.80
C ASN A 13 -8.94 -38.03 12.52
N SER A 14 -10.26 -38.07 12.34
CA SER A 14 -11.05 -36.82 12.28
C SER A 14 -11.32 -36.25 13.68
N LYS A 15 -11.21 -34.92 13.81
CA LYS A 15 -11.47 -34.19 15.07
C LYS A 15 -12.95 -33.84 15.27
N PHE A 16 -13.71 -33.84 14.17
CA PHE A 16 -15.13 -33.49 14.13
C PHE A 16 -15.89 -34.43 13.20
N CYS A 17 -17.19 -34.62 13.45
CA CYS A 17 -18.08 -35.35 12.56
C CYS A 17 -18.34 -34.54 11.27
N GLY A 18 -18.02 -35.10 10.11
CA GLY A 18 -18.24 -34.43 8.81
C GLY A 18 -19.71 -34.22 8.42
N VAL A 19 -20.67 -34.84 9.13
CA VAL A 19 -22.10 -34.71 8.84
C VAL A 19 -22.78 -33.67 9.72
N CYS A 20 -22.49 -33.63 11.02
CA CYS A 20 -23.17 -32.74 11.97
C CYS A 20 -22.26 -31.71 12.66
N GLY A 21 -20.95 -31.74 12.39
CA GLY A 21 -19.97 -30.85 12.99
C GLY A 21 -19.63 -31.11 14.46
N ALA A 22 -20.20 -32.15 15.08
CA ALA A 22 -19.96 -32.44 16.49
C ALA A 22 -18.49 -32.83 16.77
N PRO A 23 -17.84 -32.29 17.82
CA PRO A 23 -16.49 -32.67 18.20
C PRO A 23 -16.47 -34.11 18.71
N ILE A 24 -15.41 -34.84 18.36
CA ILE A 24 -15.23 -36.23 18.76
C ILE A 24 -14.34 -36.24 19.99
N GLN A 25 -14.87 -36.70 21.11
CA GLN A 25 -14.14 -36.86 22.36
C GLN A 25 -13.21 -38.08 22.23
N THR A 26 -12.05 -37.94 21.57
CA THR A 26 -11.03 -38.99 21.58
C THR A 26 -10.25 -38.91 22.90
N THR A 27 -10.30 -39.99 23.67
CA THR A 27 -9.58 -40.16 24.93
C THR A 27 -8.07 -40.30 24.69
N TYR A 28 -7.42 -39.26 24.16
CA TYR A 28 -5.97 -39.11 24.13
C TYR A 28 -5.64 -37.63 24.35
N GLY A 29 -5.25 -37.31 25.58
CA GLY A 29 -4.70 -36.00 25.96
C GLY A 29 -5.74 -34.88 26.02
N GLN A 30 -6.37 -34.71 27.18
CA GLN A 30 -6.98 -33.44 27.56
C GLN A 30 -5.88 -32.38 27.65
N THR A 31 -5.52 -31.72 26.55
CA THR A 31 -5.18 -30.30 26.67
C THR A 31 -6.49 -29.60 26.99
N SER A 32 -6.75 -29.43 28.29
CA SER A 32 -7.74 -28.49 28.79
C SER A 32 -7.46 -27.16 28.09
N TYR A 33 -8.26 -26.81 27.09
CA TYR A 33 -8.38 -25.43 26.67
C TYR A 33 -9.04 -24.72 27.84
N THR A 34 -8.21 -24.21 28.75
CA THR A 34 -8.59 -23.10 29.58
C THR A 34 -8.68 -21.93 28.61
N PRO A 35 -9.87 -21.37 28.33
CA PRO A 35 -9.91 -20.09 27.64
C PRO A 35 -8.96 -19.16 28.40
N PRO A 36 -8.08 -18.41 27.71
CA PRO A 36 -7.21 -17.46 28.39
C PRO A 36 -8.11 -16.63 29.29
N VAL A 37 -7.83 -16.66 30.60
CA VAL A 37 -8.56 -15.88 31.61
C VAL A 37 -8.68 -14.48 31.05
N ALA A 38 -9.90 -14.07 30.72
CA ALA A 38 -10.16 -12.74 30.21
C ALA A 38 -9.59 -11.79 31.26
N LYS A 39 -8.48 -11.12 30.94
CA LYS A 39 -7.96 -10.09 31.83
C LYS A 39 -9.11 -9.13 32.05
N GLU A 40 -9.43 -8.88 33.31
CA GLU A 40 -10.39 -7.86 33.69
C GLU A 40 -9.72 -6.52 33.40
N TYR A 41 -9.87 -6.04 32.17
CA TYR A 41 -9.30 -4.79 31.72
C TYR A 41 -9.97 -3.67 32.52
N THR A 42 -9.17 -2.84 33.18
CA THR A 42 -9.75 -1.71 33.90
C THR A 42 -10.28 -0.68 32.90
N LEU A 43 -11.39 -0.02 33.24
CA LEU A 43 -12.01 1.03 32.40
C LEU A 43 -11.03 2.18 32.08
N ALA A 44 -9.99 2.34 32.91
CA ALA A 44 -8.89 3.28 32.68
C ALA A 44 -7.90 2.80 31.60
N GLU A 45 -7.51 1.52 31.61
CA GLU A 45 -6.62 0.93 30.59
C GLU A 45 -7.28 0.88 29.21
N GLU A 46 -8.59 0.58 29.15
CA GLU A 46 -9.34 0.61 27.89
C GLU A 46 -9.35 2.02 27.30
N LYS A 47 -9.62 3.04 28.12
CA LYS A 47 -9.63 4.45 27.71
C LYS A 47 -8.25 4.92 27.24
N GLU A 48 -7.18 4.51 27.92
CA GLU A 48 -5.81 4.83 27.51
C GLU A 48 -5.45 4.18 26.17
N SER A 49 -5.83 2.92 25.97
CA SER A 49 -5.61 2.22 24.69
C SER A 49 -6.34 2.90 23.53
N LEU A 50 -7.57 3.34 23.76
CA LEU A 50 -8.39 4.04 22.76
C LEU A 50 -7.80 5.42 22.43
N ASP A 51 -7.29 6.15 23.42
CA ASP A 51 -6.64 7.45 23.20
C ASP A 51 -5.29 7.32 22.49
N ASN A 52 -4.49 6.31 22.82
CA ASN A 52 -3.25 6.00 22.11
C ASN A 52 -3.53 5.60 20.65
N PHE A 53 -4.57 4.80 20.41
CA PHE A 53 -5.04 4.46 19.07
C PHE A 53 -5.51 5.71 18.31
N ALA A 54 -6.29 6.58 18.94
CA ALA A 54 -6.75 7.85 18.33
C ALA A 54 -5.59 8.78 17.96
N ARG A 55 -4.57 8.88 18.83
CA ARG A 55 -3.34 9.63 18.54
C ARG A 55 -2.58 9.05 17.36
N PHE A 56 -2.47 7.73 17.26
CA PHE A 56 -1.83 7.05 16.13
C PHE A 56 -2.48 7.44 14.78
N PHE A 57 -3.80 7.35 14.65
CA PHE A 57 -4.49 7.75 13.42
C PHE A 57 -4.40 9.24 13.11
N LYS A 58 -4.26 10.09 14.13
CA LYS A 58 -4.11 11.53 13.92
C LYS A 58 -2.79 11.87 13.21
N TYR A 59 -1.70 11.20 13.58
CA TYR A 59 -0.40 11.37 12.92
C TYR A 59 -0.38 10.77 11.52
N GLU A 60 -0.93 9.57 11.32
CA GLU A 60 -1.06 8.99 9.97
C GLU A 60 -1.90 9.88 9.05
N ARG A 61 -3.01 10.45 9.54
CA ARG A 61 -3.87 11.33 8.74
C ARG A 61 -3.11 12.57 8.24
N LEU A 62 -2.29 13.16 9.10
CA LEU A 62 -1.48 14.31 8.72
C LEU A 62 -0.43 13.91 7.68
N ALA A 63 0.21 12.74 7.87
CA ALA A 63 1.18 12.21 6.92
C ALA A 63 0.57 12.00 5.53
N TRP A 64 -0.63 11.40 5.42
CA TRP A 64 -1.29 11.12 4.14
C TRP A 64 -1.71 12.42 3.43
N LYS A 65 -2.14 13.45 4.19
CA LYS A 65 -2.42 14.77 3.62
C LYS A 65 -1.16 15.41 3.06
N ILE A 66 -0.07 15.38 3.82
CA ILE A 66 1.23 15.91 3.38
C ILE A 66 1.70 15.17 2.13
N GLU A 67 1.63 13.85 2.11
CA GLU A 67 2.03 13.03 0.97
C GLU A 67 1.21 13.36 -0.28
N GLY A 68 -0.13 13.45 -0.16
CA GLY A 68 -1.00 13.83 -1.27
C GLY A 68 -0.69 15.23 -1.83
N ILE A 69 -0.40 16.20 -0.95
CA ILE A 69 0.00 17.56 -1.34
C ILE A 69 1.37 17.53 -2.04
N VAL A 70 2.35 16.80 -1.51
CA VAL A 70 3.69 16.67 -2.11
C VAL A 70 3.58 16.09 -3.52
N ILE A 71 2.81 15.02 -3.72
CA ILE A 71 2.60 14.41 -5.04
C ILE A 71 1.91 15.41 -5.99
N LEU A 72 0.91 16.16 -5.53
CA LEU A 72 0.24 17.18 -6.34
C LEU A 72 1.22 18.27 -6.78
N VAL A 73 2.01 18.81 -5.85
CA VAL A 73 3.01 19.85 -6.14
C VAL A 73 4.05 19.34 -7.13
N LEU A 74 4.60 18.14 -6.92
CA LEU A 74 5.56 17.53 -7.84
C LEU A 74 4.97 17.32 -9.22
N SER A 75 3.71 16.87 -9.32
CA SER A 75 3.01 16.68 -10.60
C SER A 75 2.88 18.00 -11.36
N CYS A 76 2.51 19.08 -10.67
CA CYS A 76 2.44 20.42 -11.25
C CYS A 76 3.82 20.93 -11.69
N LEU A 77 4.86 20.70 -10.89
CA LEU A 77 6.23 21.07 -11.25
C LEU A 77 6.72 20.34 -12.50
N PHE A 78 6.50 19.03 -12.60
CA PHE A 78 6.86 18.25 -13.78
C PHE A 78 6.09 18.69 -15.02
N ALA A 79 4.78 18.94 -14.89
CA ALA A 79 3.98 19.46 -16.00
C ALA A 79 4.47 20.84 -16.47
N GLY A 80 4.76 21.75 -15.53
CA GLY A 80 5.26 23.10 -15.82
C GLY A 80 6.65 23.09 -16.45
N LEU A 81 7.59 22.33 -15.89
CA LEU A 81 8.92 22.16 -16.46
C LEU A 81 8.86 21.51 -17.84
N GLY A 82 8.04 20.46 -18.00
CA GLY A 82 7.83 19.81 -19.29
C GLY A 82 7.32 20.79 -20.34
N PHE A 83 6.37 21.66 -19.97
CA PHE A 83 5.85 22.70 -20.85
C PHE A 83 6.93 23.72 -21.24
N ILE A 84 7.76 24.17 -20.27
CA ILE A 84 8.86 25.09 -20.55
C ILE A 84 9.87 24.47 -21.51
N PHE A 85 10.29 23.22 -21.28
CA PHE A 85 11.21 22.50 -22.18
C PHE A 85 10.60 22.29 -23.57
N PHE A 86 9.30 21.98 -23.64
CA PHE A 86 8.60 21.83 -24.90
C PHE A 86 8.55 23.13 -25.71
N MET A 87 8.27 24.26 -25.05
CA MET A 87 8.26 25.58 -25.70
C MET A 87 9.66 26.07 -26.08
N ALA A 88 10.69 25.71 -25.31
CA ALA A 88 12.08 26.03 -25.59
C ALA A 88 12.70 25.15 -26.69
N ALA A 89 12.00 24.10 -27.15
CA ALA A 89 12.51 23.13 -28.12
C ALA A 89 12.60 23.67 -29.56
N THR A 90 12.54 24.98 -29.78
CA THR A 90 12.66 25.61 -31.10
C THR A 90 14.02 25.38 -31.78
N ALA A 91 14.99 24.75 -31.10
CA ALA A 91 16.34 24.55 -31.61
C ALA A 91 16.86 23.09 -31.57
N GLU A 92 16.33 22.20 -30.73
CA GLU A 92 16.84 20.81 -30.62
C GLU A 92 15.72 19.80 -30.33
N GLU A 93 15.64 18.75 -31.15
CA GLU A 93 14.67 17.65 -31.02
C GLU A 93 14.76 16.93 -29.66
N PHE A 94 15.94 16.96 -29.03
CA PHE A 94 16.17 16.35 -27.72
C PHE A 94 15.29 16.99 -26.63
N PHE A 95 15.21 18.33 -26.57
CA PHE A 95 14.40 19.01 -25.56
C PHE A 95 12.91 18.80 -25.74
N ALA A 96 12.43 18.64 -26.99
CA ALA A 96 11.04 18.30 -27.27
C ALA A 96 10.66 16.94 -26.67
N SER A 97 11.53 15.93 -26.85
CA SER A 97 11.28 14.58 -26.33
C SER A 97 11.25 14.55 -24.79
N VAL A 98 12.21 15.21 -24.15
CA VAL A 98 12.30 15.29 -22.69
C VAL A 98 11.14 16.10 -22.11
N GLY A 99 10.78 17.22 -22.73
CA GLY A 99 9.63 18.03 -22.35
C GLY A 99 8.31 17.27 -22.43
N ALA A 100 8.08 16.52 -23.52
CA ALA A 100 6.91 15.69 -23.70
C ALA A 100 6.79 14.59 -22.63
N ILE A 101 7.91 13.94 -22.28
CA ILE A 101 7.94 12.92 -21.21
C ILE A 101 7.54 13.53 -19.87
N TYR A 102 8.08 14.70 -19.51
CA TYR A 102 7.73 15.37 -18.25
C TYR A 102 6.27 15.84 -18.22
N MET A 103 5.74 16.36 -19.33
CA MET A 103 4.31 16.70 -19.42
C MET A 103 3.43 15.46 -19.26
N LEU A 104 3.78 14.34 -19.89
CA LEU A 104 3.04 13.09 -19.77
C LEU A 104 3.01 12.60 -18.33
N TYR A 105 4.14 12.59 -17.63
CA TYR A 105 4.19 12.22 -16.22
C TYR A 105 3.35 13.17 -15.35
N GLY A 106 3.52 14.49 -15.51
CA GLY A 106 2.74 15.48 -14.76
C GLY A 106 1.23 15.29 -14.94
N LEU A 107 0.78 15.06 -16.18
CA LEU A 107 -0.62 14.80 -16.51
C LEU A 107 -1.14 13.47 -15.97
N LEU A 108 -0.31 12.43 -15.96
CA LEU A 108 -0.70 11.10 -15.49
C LEU A 108 -0.82 11.04 -13.96
N PHE A 109 0.05 11.75 -13.24
CA PHE A 109 0.03 11.78 -11.77
C PHE A 109 -0.99 12.78 -11.19
N LEU A 110 -1.39 13.82 -11.94
CA LEU A 110 -2.39 14.79 -11.48
C LEU A 110 -3.74 14.15 -11.06
N PRO A 111 -4.40 13.29 -11.86
CA PRO A 111 -5.65 12.66 -11.43
C PRO A 111 -5.45 11.72 -10.25
N VAL A 112 -4.29 11.05 -10.15
CA VAL A 112 -3.95 10.20 -9.00
C VAL A 112 -3.86 11.02 -7.72
N ALA A 113 -3.18 12.18 -7.78
CA ALA A 113 -3.08 13.10 -6.65
C ALA A 113 -4.46 13.64 -6.21
N ILE A 114 -5.32 14.00 -7.17
CA ILE A 114 -6.68 14.50 -6.90
C ILE A 114 -7.55 13.40 -6.25
N VAL A 115 -7.52 12.18 -6.80
CA VAL A 115 -8.25 11.04 -6.23
C VAL A 115 -7.74 10.72 -4.84
N ASN A 116 -6.42 10.73 -4.62
CA ASN A 116 -5.82 10.50 -3.31
C ASN A 116 -6.29 11.56 -2.29
N LEU A 117 -6.21 12.84 -2.62
CA LEU A 117 -6.71 13.93 -1.75
C LEU A 117 -8.20 13.79 -1.43
N LYS A 118 -9.02 13.40 -2.43
CA LYS A 118 -10.47 13.18 -2.24
C LYS A 118 -10.76 11.96 -1.36
N MET A 119 -10.00 10.87 -1.55
CA MET A 119 -10.08 9.67 -0.71
C MET A 119 -9.71 9.99 0.74
N VAL A 120 -8.62 10.71 0.96
CA VAL A 120 -8.17 11.16 2.30
C VAL A 120 -9.22 12.06 2.96
N SER A 121 -9.80 12.99 2.20
CA SER A 121 -10.89 13.86 2.70
C SER A 121 -12.13 13.06 3.09
N ARG A 122 -12.52 12.05 2.30
CA ARG A 122 -13.64 11.16 2.65
C ARG A 122 -13.31 10.28 3.85
N ALA A 123 -12.11 9.73 3.93
CA ALA A 123 -11.65 8.93 5.07
C ALA A 123 -11.73 9.72 6.37
N GLU A 124 -11.37 11.01 6.34
CA GLU A 124 -11.51 11.90 7.48
C GLU A 124 -12.97 12.05 7.93
N HIS A 125 -13.90 12.22 7.00
CA HIS A 125 -15.33 12.28 7.32
C HIS A 125 -15.82 10.97 7.94
N TYR A 126 -15.43 9.82 7.39
CA TYR A 126 -15.85 8.50 7.90
C TYR A 126 -15.31 8.25 9.30
N MET A 127 -14.03 8.52 9.53
CA MET A 127 -13.42 8.36 10.84
C MET A 127 -14.07 9.26 11.87
N ASN A 128 -14.41 10.50 11.51
CA ASN A 128 -15.09 11.41 12.44
C ASN A 128 -16.45 10.86 12.90
N ILE A 129 -17.20 10.21 12.00
CA ILE A 129 -18.46 9.56 12.35
C ILE A 129 -18.23 8.32 13.23
N VAL A 130 -17.21 7.52 12.92
CA VAL A 130 -16.85 6.32 13.70
C VAL A 130 -16.48 6.67 15.14
N TYR A 131 -15.73 7.75 15.35
CA TYR A 131 -15.38 8.21 16.71
C TYR A 131 -16.57 8.75 17.50
N THR A 132 -17.60 9.25 16.82
CA THR A 132 -18.81 9.75 17.49
C THR A 132 -19.82 8.65 17.80
N ASP A 133 -19.80 7.52 17.08
CA ASP A 133 -20.85 6.51 17.16
C ASP A 133 -20.29 5.08 16.97
N ALA A 134 -19.81 4.49 18.06
CA ALA A 134 -19.14 3.18 18.06
C ALA A 134 -20.05 2.03 17.58
N ALA A 135 -21.38 2.17 17.69
CA ALA A 135 -22.34 1.17 17.21
C ALA A 135 -22.44 1.12 15.68
N ALA A 136 -22.03 2.16 14.96
CA ALA A 136 -22.08 2.24 13.49
C ALA A 136 -20.85 1.64 12.79
N VAL A 137 -19.90 1.09 13.54
CA VAL A 137 -18.58 0.67 13.06
C VAL A 137 -18.63 -0.66 12.33
N GLU A 138 -19.48 -1.59 12.76
CA GLU A 138 -19.55 -2.95 12.24
C GLU A 138 -20.11 -3.00 10.81
N GLU A 139 -21.08 -2.14 10.48
CA GLU A 139 -21.66 -2.05 9.13
C GLU A 139 -20.70 -1.36 8.12
N ARG A 140 -19.74 -0.55 8.59
CA ARG A 140 -18.91 0.32 7.74
C ARG A 140 -17.47 -0.17 7.53
N ALA A 141 -17.08 -1.30 8.14
CA ALA A 141 -15.75 -1.90 8.00
C ALA A 141 -15.38 -2.21 6.53
N GLY A 142 -16.35 -2.51 5.67
CA GLY A 142 -16.14 -2.74 4.23
C GLY A 142 -15.52 -1.54 3.49
N ASN A 143 -15.86 -0.31 3.91
CA ASN A 143 -15.31 0.91 3.28
C ASN A 143 -13.88 1.21 3.74
N VAL A 144 -13.52 0.81 4.97
CA VAL A 144 -12.13 0.92 5.48
C VAL A 144 -11.21 -0.03 4.72
N GLY A 145 -11.69 -1.24 4.38
CA GLY A 145 -10.95 -2.18 3.55
C GLY A 145 -10.56 -1.61 2.19
N MET A 146 -11.44 -0.82 1.55
CA MET A 146 -11.15 -0.16 0.27
C MET A 146 -10.06 0.92 0.39
N ILE A 147 -9.97 1.61 1.52
CA ILE A 147 -8.91 2.60 1.78
C ILE A 147 -7.56 1.91 1.95
N VAL A 148 -7.52 0.80 2.69
CA VAL A 148 -6.30 -0.01 2.86
C VAL A 148 -5.85 -0.61 1.52
N LEU A 149 -6.79 -1.07 0.70
CA LEU A 149 -6.49 -1.60 -0.63
C LEU A 149 -5.92 -0.51 -1.55
N ALA A 150 -6.46 0.70 -1.52
CA ALA A 150 -5.94 1.83 -2.28
C ALA A 150 -4.50 2.21 -1.85
N ALA A 151 -4.22 2.22 -0.55
CA ALA A 151 -2.87 2.43 -0.02
C ALA A 151 -1.89 1.34 -0.48
N PHE A 152 -2.36 0.10 -0.57
CA PHE A 152 -1.57 -1.02 -1.09
C PHE A 152 -1.21 -0.83 -2.58
N PHE A 153 -2.17 -0.42 -3.41
CA PHE A 153 -1.91 -0.12 -4.82
C PHE A 153 -0.96 1.06 -5.03
N ASN A 154 -1.08 2.12 -4.22
CA ASN A 154 -0.14 3.24 -4.25
C ASN A 154 1.28 2.80 -3.89
N SER A 155 1.41 1.93 -2.89
CA SER A 155 2.69 1.34 -2.48
C SER A 155 3.32 0.52 -3.60
N ILE A 156 2.54 -0.30 -4.30
CA ILE A 156 2.99 -1.08 -5.48
C ILE A 156 3.44 -0.14 -6.59
N ALA A 157 2.67 0.91 -6.90
CA ALA A 157 3.04 1.87 -7.93
C ALA A 157 4.40 2.54 -7.63
N LEU A 158 4.64 2.89 -6.35
CA LEU A 158 5.90 3.48 -5.90
C LEU A 158 7.08 2.51 -6.08
N ILE A 159 6.90 1.23 -5.78
CA ILE A 159 7.89 0.18 -6.03
C ILE A 159 8.24 0.09 -7.52
N PHE A 160 7.24 0.11 -8.41
CA PHE A 160 7.47 0.09 -9.86
C PHE A 160 8.27 1.30 -10.35
N ILE A 161 8.01 2.49 -9.81
CA ILE A 161 8.77 3.70 -10.13
C ILE A 161 10.24 3.55 -9.71
N ILE A 162 10.50 3.02 -8.52
CA ILE A 162 11.87 2.78 -8.02
C ILE A 162 12.60 1.78 -8.92
N ILE A 163 11.95 0.68 -9.31
CA ILE A 163 12.54 -0.34 -10.19
C ILE A 163 12.93 0.27 -11.54
N ASN A 164 12.03 1.05 -12.15
CA ASN A 164 12.32 1.71 -13.43
C ASN A 164 13.45 2.74 -13.31
N PHE A 165 13.51 3.46 -12.20
CA PHE A 165 14.59 4.41 -11.93
C PHE A 165 15.96 3.72 -11.80
N VAL A 166 16.04 2.62 -11.04
CA VAL A 166 17.27 1.83 -10.88
C VAL A 166 17.71 1.29 -12.24
N ARG A 167 16.78 0.73 -13.03
CA ARG A 167 17.08 0.20 -14.37
C ARG A 167 17.65 1.28 -15.29
N SER A 168 17.02 2.46 -15.30
CA SER A 168 17.50 3.60 -16.11
C SER A 168 18.92 4.02 -15.72
N LYS A 169 19.26 3.98 -14.43
CA LYS A 169 20.61 4.29 -13.96
C LYS A 169 21.63 3.25 -14.44
N THR A 170 21.30 1.97 -14.34
CA THR A 170 22.16 0.87 -14.81
C THR A 170 22.46 0.99 -16.31
N GLU A 171 21.46 1.33 -17.12
CA GLU A 171 21.64 1.52 -18.57
C GLU A 171 22.62 2.66 -18.89
N LYS A 172 22.57 3.76 -18.13
CA LYS A 172 23.52 4.88 -18.28
C LYS A 172 24.95 4.47 -17.93
N ASP A 173 25.15 3.69 -16.87
CA ASP A 173 26.47 3.23 -16.44
C ASP A 173 27.09 2.24 -17.46
N VAL A 174 26.26 1.36 -18.04
CA VAL A 174 26.67 0.45 -19.12
C VAL A 174 27.06 1.23 -20.37
N LEU A 175 26.27 2.24 -20.77
CA LEU A 175 26.59 3.08 -21.92
C LEU A 175 27.91 3.82 -21.72
N LYS A 176 28.13 4.38 -20.53
CA LYS A 176 29.38 5.09 -20.18
C LYS A 176 30.59 4.15 -20.24
N SER A 177 30.44 2.93 -19.73
CA SER A 177 31.48 1.90 -19.77
C SER A 177 31.77 1.38 -21.19
N ALA A 178 30.76 1.34 -22.06
CA ALA A 178 30.95 0.99 -23.47
C ALA A 178 31.70 2.10 -24.22
N LYS A 179 31.33 3.36 -23.99
CA LYS A 179 31.99 4.52 -24.62
C LYS A 179 33.46 4.63 -24.24
N ASN A 180 33.79 4.45 -22.95
CA ASN A 180 35.18 4.46 -22.47
C ASN A 180 36.03 3.37 -23.15
N ARG A 181 35.50 2.14 -23.29
CA ARG A 181 36.18 1.04 -23.99
C ARG A 181 36.41 1.34 -25.47
N GLN A 182 35.45 1.98 -26.12
CA GLN A 182 35.59 2.38 -27.52
C GLN A 182 36.68 3.45 -27.69
N GLU A 183 36.76 4.43 -26.79
CA GLU A 183 37.81 5.46 -26.79
C GLU A 183 39.21 4.90 -26.51
N GLU A 184 39.30 3.89 -25.63
CA GLU A 184 40.55 3.18 -25.34
C GLU A 184 41.02 2.37 -26.56
N PHE A 185 40.12 1.62 -27.21
CA PHE A 185 40.42 0.91 -28.45
C PHE A 185 40.88 1.86 -29.56
N ARG A 186 40.23 3.03 -29.68
CA ARG A 186 40.61 4.06 -30.67
C ARG A 186 41.97 4.67 -30.39
N ARG A 187 42.35 4.83 -29.11
CA ARG A 187 43.69 5.30 -28.72
C ARG A 187 44.77 4.26 -29.05
N ASN A 188 44.51 2.99 -28.79
CA ASN A 188 45.48 1.92 -29.04
C ASN A 188 45.74 1.69 -30.54
N ASN A 189 44.77 1.93 -31.42
CA ASN A 189 44.95 1.78 -32.87
C ASN A 189 45.59 2.99 -33.57
N ASN A 190 45.78 4.11 -32.87
CA ASN A 190 46.39 5.33 -33.42
C ASN A 190 47.84 5.55 -32.98
N MET A 191 48.45 4.59 -32.26
CA MET A 191 49.88 4.53 -31.92
C MET A 191 50.56 3.47 -32.78
#